data_AF-A0A100XAQ9-F1
#
_entry.id   AF-A0A100XAQ9-F1
#
_cell.length_a   1.000
_cell.length_b   1.000
_cell.length_c   1.000
_cell.angle_alpha   90.00
_cell.angle_beta   90.00
_cell.angle_gamma   90.00
#
_symmetry.space_group_name_H-M   'P 1'
#
loop_
_entity.id
_entity.type
_entity.pdbx_description
1 polymer ?
#
loop_
_entity_poly.entity_id
_entity_poly.type
_entity_poly.pdbx_seq_one_letter_code
_entity_poly.pdbx_strand_id
1 'polypeptide(L)'
;MLTLDQRWLLMTMGGWQIVDALIGPGGVSHLMQSRWGGFRQKPIPGAPAWMTSWFTGNGRIVSPYGRGVEPRVAVTAAQIDRYATTIPDEIKDQLRDIRAQSTANAVLRGRFCGCGSKPCGYAYMGDRICPPTERQESDARADYLRIRAYEKVYLAKALRLTAHDLEPSGQLDLFEAAL
;
A
#
# COMPACT_ATOMS: atom_id res chain seq x y z
N MET A 1 8.33 20.63 -0.24
CA MET A 1 7.43 20.17 0.84
C MET A 1 6.06 19.91 0.25
N LEU A 2 5.37 18.83 0.64
CA LEU A 2 3.98 18.59 0.25
C LEU A 2 3.02 19.34 1.17
N THR A 3 1.88 19.80 0.65
CA THR A 3 0.79 20.34 1.47
C THR A 3 0.09 19.23 2.26
N LEU A 4 -0.78 19.60 3.21
CA LEU A 4 -1.59 18.62 3.94
C LEU A 4 -2.48 17.78 3.00
N ASP A 5 -3.18 18.42 2.07
CA ASP A 5 -4.04 17.72 1.10
C ASP A 5 -3.25 16.81 0.17
N GLN A 6 -2.04 17.20 -0.23
CA GLN A 6 -1.17 16.34 -1.04
C GLN A 6 -0.74 15.09 -0.27
N ARG A 7 -0.46 15.22 1.03
CA ARG A 7 -0.11 14.08 1.90
C ARG A 7 -1.33 13.17 2.09
N TRP A 8 -2.52 13.74 2.30
CA TRP A 8 -3.77 12.97 2.34
C TRP A 8 -4.10 12.28 1.02
N LEU A 9 -3.78 12.88 -0.13
CA LEU A 9 -3.94 12.23 -1.43
C LEU A 9 -3.07 10.96 -1.52
N LEU A 10 -1.79 11.05 -1.15
CA LEU A 10 -0.91 9.89 -1.12
C LEU A 10 -1.39 8.82 -0.11
N MET A 11 -1.93 9.22 1.03
CA MET A 11 -2.52 8.29 2.01
C MET A 11 -3.80 7.62 1.49
N THR A 12 -4.64 8.36 0.77
CA THR A 12 -5.91 7.86 0.21
C THR A 12 -5.70 6.81 -0.87
N MET A 13 -4.66 7.00 -1.69
CA MET A 13 -4.14 5.98 -2.59
C MET A 13 -3.63 4.78 -1.81
N GLY A 14 -2.68 5.04 -0.90
CA GLY A 14 -2.02 4.04 -0.08
C GLY A 14 -1.38 2.92 -0.90
N GLY A 15 -1.13 1.78 -0.24
CA GLY A 15 -0.60 0.60 -0.90
C GLY A 15 0.87 0.69 -1.25
N TRP A 16 1.38 -0.44 -1.73
CA TRP A 16 2.80 -0.66 -1.99
C TRP A 16 3.39 0.32 -3.01
N GLN A 17 2.61 0.83 -3.97
CA GLN A 17 3.13 1.77 -4.97
C GLN A 17 3.50 3.12 -4.35
N ILE A 18 2.74 3.59 -3.37
CA ILE A 18 3.09 4.81 -2.62
C ILE A 18 4.28 4.54 -1.70
N VAL A 19 4.31 3.38 -1.06
CA VAL A 19 5.45 2.95 -0.23
C VAL A 19 6.75 2.96 -1.06
N ASP A 20 6.76 2.30 -2.21
CA ASP A 20 7.92 2.24 -3.11
C ASP A 20 8.33 3.65 -3.58
N ALA A 21 7.36 4.51 -3.88
CA ALA A 21 7.60 5.90 -4.28
C ALA A 21 8.21 6.77 -3.18
N LEU A 22 7.94 6.48 -1.90
CA LEU A 22 8.55 7.17 -0.76
C LEU A 22 9.90 6.57 -0.34
N ILE A 23 10.18 5.31 -0.72
CA ILE A 23 11.48 4.66 -0.50
C ILE A 23 12.53 5.23 -1.47
N GLY A 24 12.17 5.45 -2.75
CA GLY A 24 13.12 5.97 -3.74
C GLY A 24 12.56 6.24 -5.15
N PRO A 25 13.38 6.83 -6.03
CA PRO A 25 12.93 7.37 -7.33
C PRO A 25 12.45 6.30 -8.33
N GLY A 26 12.92 5.06 -8.20
CA GLY A 26 12.43 3.94 -9.02
C GLY A 26 10.93 3.66 -8.80
N GLY A 27 10.47 3.77 -7.54
CA GLY A 27 9.05 3.63 -7.22
C GLY A 27 8.19 4.76 -7.77
N VAL A 28 8.70 5.99 -7.77
CA VAL A 28 8.01 7.16 -8.36
C VAL A 28 7.81 6.98 -9.85
N SER A 29 8.84 6.51 -10.55
CA SER A 29 8.78 6.28 -12.00
C SER A 29 7.74 5.21 -12.35
N HIS A 30 7.73 4.09 -11.62
CA HIS A 30 6.72 3.05 -11.77
C HIS A 30 5.30 3.59 -11.48
N LEU A 31 5.13 4.36 -10.40
CA LEU A 31 3.86 4.97 -10.05
C LEU A 31 3.33 5.88 -11.16
N MET A 32 4.17 6.76 -11.72
CA MET A 32 3.73 7.72 -12.74
C MET A 32 3.44 7.10 -14.11
N GLN A 33 4.00 5.93 -14.41
CA GLN A 33 3.66 5.15 -15.60
C GLN A 33 2.30 4.44 -15.44
N SER A 34 1.82 4.28 -14.20
CA SER A 34 0.52 3.67 -13.96
C SER A 34 -0.61 4.59 -14.45
N ARG A 35 -1.59 3.98 -15.13
CA ARG A 35 -2.88 4.60 -15.46
C ARG A 35 -3.95 4.01 -14.55
N TRP A 36 -3.80 4.28 -13.27
CA TRP A 36 -4.60 3.66 -12.23
C TRP A 36 -5.39 4.72 -11.49
N GLY A 37 -6.60 4.38 -11.07
CA GLY A 37 -7.49 5.27 -10.35
C GLY A 37 -8.34 4.49 -9.37
N GLY A 38 -8.86 5.21 -8.39
CA GLY A 38 -9.70 4.65 -7.36
C GLY A 38 -10.84 5.59 -7.01
N PHE A 39 -11.96 5.00 -6.61
CA PHE A 39 -13.11 5.70 -6.04
C PHE A 39 -13.51 5.00 -4.73
N ARG A 40 -13.93 5.80 -3.75
CA ARG A 40 -14.48 5.36 -2.46
C ARG A 40 -15.80 6.07 -2.24
N GLN A 41 -16.76 5.39 -1.62
CA GLN A 41 -18.02 6.02 -1.22
C GLN A 41 -17.83 7.11 -0.15
N LYS A 42 -16.80 6.96 0.69
CA LYS A 42 -16.44 7.90 1.76
C LYS A 42 -14.93 8.14 1.76
N PRO A 43 -14.46 9.35 2.13
CA PRO A 43 -13.04 9.60 2.36
C PRO A 43 -12.51 8.69 3.48
N ILE A 44 -11.19 8.45 3.49
CA ILE A 44 -10.57 7.76 4.62
C ILE A 44 -10.64 8.63 5.89
N PRO A 45 -10.66 8.05 7.10
CA PRO A 45 -10.67 8.83 8.34
C PRO A 45 -9.55 9.90 8.36
N GLY A 46 -9.91 11.12 8.75
CA GLY A 46 -9.01 12.28 8.79
C GLY A 46 -8.78 13.01 7.45
N ALA A 47 -9.06 12.37 6.30
CA ALA A 47 -8.91 13.04 5.00
C ALA A 47 -10.01 14.09 4.75
N PRO A 48 -9.77 15.08 3.89
CA PRO A 48 -10.79 16.05 3.50
C PRO A 48 -12.06 15.37 2.97
N ALA A 49 -13.23 15.90 3.34
CA ALA A 49 -14.54 15.30 3.02
C ALA A 49 -14.76 15.05 1.51
N TRP A 50 -14.12 15.86 0.66
CA TRP A 50 -14.21 15.79 -0.79
C TRP A 50 -13.27 14.76 -1.43
N MET A 51 -12.29 14.22 -0.69
CA MET A 51 -11.23 13.35 -1.20
C MET A 51 -11.69 11.88 -1.26
N THR A 52 -12.59 11.60 -2.19
CA THR A 52 -13.19 10.27 -2.37
C THR A 52 -12.64 9.52 -3.56
N SER A 53 -11.92 10.19 -4.46
CA SER A 53 -11.34 9.57 -5.65
C SER A 53 -9.98 10.14 -5.99
N TRP A 54 -9.24 9.39 -6.79
CA TRP A 54 -7.93 9.80 -7.29
C TRP A 54 -7.62 9.10 -8.60
N PHE A 55 -6.67 9.65 -9.33
CA PHE A 55 -6.15 9.05 -10.56
C PHE A 55 -4.68 9.40 -10.74
N THR A 56 -3.91 8.43 -11.19
CA THR A 56 -2.52 8.58 -11.62
C THR A 56 -2.46 8.48 -13.13
N GLY A 57 -1.83 9.47 -13.75
CA GLY A 57 -1.63 9.53 -15.19
C GLY A 57 -1.05 10.87 -15.60
N ASN A 58 -0.48 10.92 -16.80
CA ASN A 58 0.15 12.14 -17.35
C ASN A 58 1.21 12.73 -16.39
N GLY A 59 1.98 11.88 -15.70
CA GLY A 59 3.07 12.31 -14.81
C GLY A 59 2.63 12.93 -13.49
N ARG A 60 1.34 12.82 -13.12
CA ARG A 60 0.81 13.33 -11.86
C ARG A 60 -0.26 12.43 -11.28
N ILE A 61 -0.53 12.66 -10.00
CA ILE A 61 -1.67 12.13 -9.27
C ILE A 61 -2.62 13.29 -9.04
N VAL A 62 -3.91 13.08 -9.24
CA VAL A 62 -4.94 14.10 -9.03
C VAL A 62 -6.06 13.59 -8.14
N SER A 63 -6.69 14.52 -7.40
CA SER A 63 -7.92 14.26 -6.66
C SER A 63 -8.76 15.55 -6.53
N PRO A 64 -10.10 15.45 -6.54
CA PRO A 64 -10.87 14.29 -6.94
C PRO A 64 -10.70 14.01 -8.45
N TYR A 65 -11.02 12.79 -8.87
CA TYR A 65 -11.07 12.38 -10.28
C TYR A 65 -12.46 11.87 -10.65
N GLY A 66 -12.97 12.30 -11.81
CA GLY A 66 -14.28 11.95 -12.33
C GLY A 66 -14.64 12.76 -13.57
N ARG A 67 -15.67 12.33 -14.31
CA ARG A 67 -16.13 13.04 -15.52
C ARG A 67 -16.69 14.42 -15.13
N GLY A 68 -16.12 15.49 -15.71
CA GLY A 68 -16.56 16.87 -15.45
C GLY A 68 -16.19 17.40 -14.06
N VAL A 69 -15.28 16.73 -13.35
CA VAL A 69 -14.83 17.15 -12.03
C VAL A 69 -13.44 17.77 -12.16
N GLU A 70 -13.31 19.02 -11.73
CA GLU A 70 -12.01 19.70 -11.67
C GLU A 70 -11.18 19.17 -10.48
N PRO A 71 -9.93 18.72 -10.70
CA PRO A 71 -9.04 18.36 -9.61
C PRO A 71 -8.78 19.52 -8.65
N ARG A 72 -8.87 19.25 -7.36
CA ARG A 72 -8.58 20.21 -6.29
C ARG A 72 -7.11 20.15 -5.85
N VAL A 73 -6.51 18.97 -5.92
CA VAL A 73 -5.12 18.73 -5.56
C VAL A 73 -4.44 17.87 -6.62
N ALA A 74 -3.17 18.17 -6.87
CA ALA A 74 -2.31 17.36 -7.70
C ALA A 74 -0.94 17.16 -7.02
N VAL A 75 -0.33 15.99 -7.27
CA VAL A 75 1.03 15.64 -6.82
C VAL A 75 1.82 15.14 -8.02
N THR A 76 2.98 15.73 -8.29
CA THR A 76 3.89 15.33 -9.38
C THR A 76 5.00 14.43 -8.88
N ALA A 77 5.68 13.72 -9.80
CA ALA A 77 6.90 12.96 -9.47
C ALA A 77 7.92 13.78 -8.69
N ALA A 78 8.29 14.96 -9.21
CA ALA A 78 9.29 15.82 -8.59
C ALA A 78 8.89 16.29 -7.18
N GLN A 79 7.60 16.43 -6.90
CA GLN A 79 7.11 16.73 -5.56
C GLN A 79 7.26 15.54 -4.61
N ILE A 80 6.99 14.31 -5.08
CA ILE A 80 7.21 13.08 -4.30
C ILE A 80 8.70 12.86 -4.04
N ASP A 81 9.55 12.92 -5.07
CA ASP A 81 11.00 12.74 -4.94
C ASP A 81 11.58 13.72 -3.92
N ARG A 82 11.23 15.01 -4.05
CA ARG A 82 11.67 16.04 -3.10
C ARG A 82 11.12 15.82 -1.70
N TYR A 83 9.94 15.23 -1.56
CA TYR A 83 9.39 14.93 -0.25
C TYR A 83 10.07 13.71 0.38
N ALA A 84 10.37 12.68 -0.41
CA ALA A 84 11.04 11.47 0.03
C ALA A 84 12.42 11.77 0.65
N THR A 85 13.14 12.80 0.18
CA THR A 85 14.40 13.22 0.82
C THR A 85 14.24 13.81 2.22
N THR A 86 13.01 14.19 2.61
CA THR A 86 12.71 14.76 3.93
C THR A 86 12.22 13.71 4.94
N ILE A 87 12.03 12.46 4.52
CA ILE A 87 11.60 11.37 5.39
C ILE A 87 12.83 10.85 6.16
N PRO A 88 12.77 10.76 7.50
CA PRO A 88 13.86 10.18 8.30
C PRO A 88 14.21 8.76 7.86
N ASP A 89 15.49 8.39 7.93
CA ASP A 89 15.96 7.08 7.45
C ASP A 89 15.33 5.92 8.23
N GLU A 90 15.11 6.08 9.54
CA GLU A 90 14.39 5.09 10.37
C GLU A 90 12.99 4.76 9.80
N ILE A 91 12.26 5.77 9.34
CA ILE A 91 10.93 5.56 8.74
C ILE A 91 11.06 4.92 7.35
N LYS A 92 12.10 5.26 6.58
CA LYS A 92 12.38 4.59 5.31
C LYS A 92 12.73 3.12 5.51
N ASP A 93 13.45 2.78 6.57
CA ASP A 93 13.78 1.39 6.90
C ASP A 93 12.53 0.60 7.29
N GLN A 94 11.63 1.19 8.09
CA GLN A 94 10.31 0.60 8.36
C GLN A 94 9.50 0.37 7.07
N LEU A 95 9.50 1.32 6.14
CA LEU A 95 8.84 1.18 4.84
C LEU A 95 9.47 0.07 3.97
N ARG A 96 10.80 -0.04 3.97
CA ARG A 96 11.52 -1.10 3.23
C ARG A 96 11.22 -2.48 3.80
N ASP A 97 11.27 -2.61 5.12
CA ASP A 97 10.99 -3.87 5.81
C ASP A 97 9.56 -4.34 5.55
N ILE A 98 8.56 -3.47 5.76
CA ILE A 98 7.16 -3.85 5.52
C ILE A 98 6.90 -4.19 4.05
N ARG A 99 7.61 -3.52 3.12
CA ARG A 99 7.54 -3.83 1.69
C ARG A 99 8.13 -5.19 1.37
N ALA A 100 9.25 -5.56 1.99
CA ALA A 100 9.87 -6.87 1.83
C ALA A 100 8.94 -7.98 2.35
N GLN A 101 8.33 -7.78 3.53
CA GLN A 101 7.34 -8.71 4.08
C GLN A 101 6.13 -8.86 3.16
N SER A 102 5.61 -7.75 2.62
CA SER A 102 4.51 -7.74 1.65
C SER A 102 4.83 -8.54 0.38
N THR A 103 6.04 -8.36 -0.18
CA THR A 103 6.51 -9.14 -1.33
C THR A 103 6.62 -10.62 -1.00
N ALA A 104 7.23 -10.97 0.13
CA ALA A 104 7.41 -12.36 0.53
C ALA A 104 6.06 -13.08 0.71
N ASN A 105 5.09 -12.42 1.38
CA ASN A 105 3.74 -12.95 1.55
C ASN A 105 3.00 -13.10 0.21
N ALA A 106 3.13 -12.12 -0.70
CA ALA A 106 2.52 -12.20 -2.02
C ALA A 106 3.11 -13.35 -2.86
N VAL A 107 4.43 -13.57 -2.81
CA VAL A 107 5.11 -14.69 -3.47
C VAL A 107 4.64 -16.02 -2.90
N LEU A 108 4.60 -16.16 -1.57
CA LEU A 108 4.13 -17.38 -0.89
C LEU A 108 2.69 -17.72 -1.30
N ARG A 109 1.76 -16.77 -1.16
CA ARG A 109 0.36 -16.95 -1.53
C ARG A 109 0.19 -17.20 -3.02
N GLY A 110 1.05 -16.59 -3.85
CA GLY A 110 1.12 -16.83 -5.28
C GLY A 110 1.52 -18.26 -5.65
N ARG A 111 2.14 -19.03 -4.75
CA ARG A 111 2.49 -20.46 -4.94
C ARG A 111 1.36 -21.41 -4.57
N PHE A 112 0.39 -20.98 -3.75
CA PHE A 112 -0.74 -21.82 -3.35
C PHE A 112 -1.60 -22.18 -4.57
N CYS A 113 -2.00 -23.45 -4.65
CA CYS A 113 -2.78 -23.99 -5.75
C CYS A 113 -3.94 -24.85 -5.23
N GLY A 114 -5.17 -24.48 -5.58
CA GLY A 114 -6.41 -25.19 -5.20
C GLY A 114 -6.99 -26.06 -6.32
N CYS A 115 -6.19 -26.56 -7.27
CA CYS A 115 -6.71 -27.21 -8.48
C CYS A 115 -7.33 -28.60 -8.26
N GLY A 116 -7.10 -29.24 -7.10
CA GLY A 116 -7.70 -30.53 -6.74
C GLY A 116 -7.22 -31.75 -7.54
N SER A 117 -6.25 -31.59 -8.45
CA SER A 117 -5.78 -32.68 -9.34
C SER A 117 -4.60 -33.47 -8.75
N LYS A 118 -4.49 -34.75 -9.14
CA LYS A 118 -3.34 -35.65 -8.84
C LYS A 118 -2.89 -36.37 -10.13
N PRO A 119 -1.67 -36.11 -10.65
CA PRO A 119 -0.72 -35.09 -10.19
C PRO A 119 -1.24 -33.66 -10.41
N CYS A 120 -0.63 -32.67 -9.75
CA CYS A 120 -1.00 -31.26 -9.89
C CYS A 120 -0.88 -30.80 -11.35
N GLY A 121 -1.98 -30.34 -11.95
CA GLY A 121 -2.03 -29.84 -13.32
C GLY A 121 -1.18 -28.59 -13.57
N TYR A 122 -0.71 -27.93 -12.51
CA TYR A 122 0.15 -26.75 -12.56
C TYR A 122 1.60 -27.02 -12.11
N ALA A 123 2.01 -28.29 -11.97
CA ALA A 123 3.35 -28.66 -11.54
C ALA A 123 4.46 -28.08 -12.45
N TYR A 124 4.17 -27.87 -13.73
CA TYR A 124 5.11 -27.26 -14.68
C TYR A 124 5.47 -25.80 -14.37
N MET A 125 4.70 -25.12 -13.52
CA MET A 125 4.97 -23.74 -13.09
C MET A 125 6.02 -23.65 -11.96
N GLY A 126 6.65 -24.75 -11.56
CA GLY A 126 7.68 -24.79 -10.52
C GLY A 126 7.13 -25.09 -9.12
N ASP A 127 7.62 -24.36 -8.11
CA ASP A 127 7.42 -24.58 -6.66
C ASP A 127 5.99 -24.30 -6.15
N ARG A 128 4.98 -24.93 -6.77
CA ARG A 128 3.58 -24.85 -6.35
C ARG A 128 3.32 -25.69 -5.10
N ILE A 129 2.53 -25.16 -4.19
CA ILE A 129 2.02 -25.89 -3.02
C ILE A 129 0.59 -26.33 -3.34
N CYS A 130 0.38 -27.63 -3.57
CA CYS A 130 -0.89 -28.18 -4.07
C CYS A 130 -1.30 -29.50 -3.38
N PRO A 131 -2.40 -29.52 -2.62
CA PRO A 131 -3.09 -28.35 -2.07
C PRO A 131 -2.26 -27.69 -0.95
N PRO A 132 -2.38 -26.38 -0.71
CA PRO A 132 -1.93 -25.81 0.56
C PRO A 132 -2.76 -26.41 1.71
N THR A 133 -2.15 -26.51 2.89
CA THR A 133 -2.90 -26.86 4.10
C THR A 133 -3.73 -25.65 4.55
N GLU A 134 -4.85 -25.90 5.24
CA GLU A 134 -5.67 -24.83 5.84
C GLU A 134 -4.83 -23.92 6.74
N ARG A 135 -3.87 -24.50 7.48
CA ARG A 135 -2.94 -23.74 8.31
C ARG A 135 -2.06 -22.80 7.48
N GLN A 136 -1.48 -23.27 6.37
CA GLN A 136 -0.67 -22.42 5.49
C GLN A 136 -1.46 -21.23 4.93
N GLU A 137 -2.72 -21.47 4.55
CA GLU A 137 -3.60 -20.40 4.06
C GLU A 137 -3.99 -19.41 5.15
N SER A 138 -4.33 -19.92 6.34
CA SER A 138 -4.68 -19.11 7.50
C SER A 138 -3.53 -18.24 7.96
N ASP A 139 -2.33 -18.81 8.12
CA ASP A 139 -1.13 -18.11 8.57
C ASP A 139 -0.75 -17.02 7.55
N ALA A 140 -0.72 -17.35 6.25
CA ALA A 140 -0.42 -16.37 5.21
C ALA A 140 -1.47 -15.25 5.12
N ARG A 141 -2.74 -15.54 5.43
CA ARG A 141 -3.81 -14.53 5.51
C ARG A 141 -3.65 -13.64 6.74
N ALA A 142 -3.33 -14.20 7.90
CA ALA A 142 -3.09 -13.45 9.12
C ALA A 142 -1.91 -12.48 8.92
N ASP A 143 -0.81 -12.97 8.34
CA ASP A 143 0.34 -12.14 7.99
C ASP A 143 -0.01 -11.03 7.01
N TYR A 144 -0.79 -11.33 5.97
CA TYR A 144 -1.25 -10.30 5.02
C TYR A 144 -2.01 -9.17 5.73
N LEU A 145 -2.90 -9.50 6.67
CA LEU A 145 -3.67 -8.51 7.42
C LEU A 145 -2.77 -7.68 8.34
N ARG A 146 -1.84 -8.32 9.06
CA ARG A 146 -0.84 -7.66 9.90
C ARG A 146 0.01 -6.70 9.07
N ILE A 147 0.55 -7.15 7.95
CA ILE A 147 1.37 -6.34 7.03
C ILE A 147 0.59 -5.11 6.57
N ARG A 148 -0.68 -5.28 6.18
CA ARG A 148 -1.54 -4.17 5.73
C ARG A 148 -1.87 -3.17 6.83
N ALA A 149 -1.95 -3.59 8.08
CA ALA A 149 -2.13 -2.70 9.21
C ALA A 149 -0.88 -1.85 9.45
N TYR A 150 0.29 -2.48 9.55
CA TYR A 150 1.57 -1.79 9.75
C TYR A 150 1.96 -0.89 8.57
N GLU A 151 1.69 -1.31 7.32
CA GLU A 151 1.92 -0.49 6.12
C GLU A 151 1.19 0.86 6.22
N LYS A 152 -0.07 0.87 6.69
CA LYS A 152 -0.83 2.11 6.89
C LYS A 152 -0.21 3.01 7.95
N VAL A 153 0.24 2.42 9.06
CA VAL A 153 0.87 3.17 10.17
C VAL A 153 2.17 3.80 9.70
N TYR A 154 3.07 3.03 9.08
CA TYR A 154 4.35 3.55 8.59
C TYR A 154 4.16 4.57 7.48
N LEU A 155 3.17 4.37 6.60
CA LEU A 155 2.83 5.36 5.58
C LEU A 155 2.32 6.66 6.21
N ALA A 156 1.45 6.60 7.22
CA ALA A 156 0.97 7.79 7.92
C ALA A 156 2.10 8.54 8.63
N LYS A 157 3.03 7.81 9.28
CA LYS A 157 4.26 8.37 9.87
C LYS A 157 5.12 9.07 8.81
N ALA A 158 5.37 8.41 7.67
CA ALA A 158 6.15 8.95 6.57
C ALA A 158 5.52 10.23 5.98
N LEU A 159 4.19 10.26 5.91
CA LEU A 159 3.41 11.41 5.45
C LEU A 159 3.16 12.46 6.56
N ARG A 160 3.68 12.24 7.78
CA ARG A 160 3.52 13.11 8.95
C ARG A 160 2.04 13.49 9.17
N LEU A 161 1.17 12.49 9.06
CA LEU A 161 -0.26 12.62 9.34
C LEU A 161 -0.51 12.13 10.77
N THR A 162 -1.24 12.91 11.56
CA THR A 162 -1.64 12.52 12.91
C THR A 162 -2.68 11.41 12.82
N ALA A 163 -2.23 10.19 13.11
CA ALA A 163 -2.95 8.95 12.90
C ALA A 163 -3.89 8.57 14.05
N HIS A 164 -4.43 9.52 14.82
CA HIS A 164 -5.35 9.17 15.92
C HIS A 164 -6.56 8.34 15.44
N ASP A 165 -6.95 8.46 14.16
CA ASP A 165 -8.04 7.68 13.54
C ASP A 165 -7.54 6.62 12.53
N LEU A 166 -6.23 6.47 12.36
CA LEU A 166 -5.61 5.52 11.42
C LEU A 166 -4.87 4.38 12.14
N GLU A 167 -4.60 4.54 13.44
CA GLU A 167 -4.04 3.46 14.26
C GLU A 167 -5.02 2.29 14.33
N PRO A 168 -4.56 1.05 14.12
CA PRO A 168 -5.37 -0.14 14.33
C PRO A 168 -5.77 -0.17 15.80
N SER A 169 -7.02 0.16 16.11
CA SER A 169 -7.62 0.15 17.46
C SER A 169 -7.14 -1.06 18.27
N GLY A 170 -6.13 -0.87 19.13
CA GLY A 170 -5.59 -1.87 20.07
C GLY A 170 -5.14 -3.21 19.49
N GLN A 171 -5.05 -3.36 18.16
CA GLN A 171 -4.85 -4.68 17.55
C GLN A 171 -3.38 -5.01 17.31
N LEU A 172 -2.47 -4.03 17.32
CA LEU A 172 -1.04 -4.28 17.16
C LEU A 172 -0.46 -5.06 18.35
N ASP A 173 -0.88 -4.74 19.58
CA ASP A 173 -0.47 -5.43 20.81
C ASP A 173 -0.93 -6.90 20.84
N LEU A 174 -2.08 -7.22 20.20
CA LEU A 174 -2.61 -8.58 20.12
C LEU A 174 -1.79 -9.50 19.18
N PHE A 175 -1.01 -8.94 18.26
CA PHE A 175 -0.14 -9.72 17.39
C PHE A 175 1.28 -9.90 17.95
N GLU A 176 1.73 -9.01 18.85
CA GLU A 176 3.01 -9.17 19.56
C GLU A 176 2.92 -10.18 20.70
N ALA A 177 1.74 -10.34 21.32
CA ALA A 177 1.50 -11.31 22.39
C ALA A 177 1.43 -12.80 21.93
N ALA A 178 1.61 -13.07 20.63
CA ALA A 178 1.52 -14.42 20.04
C ALA A 178 2.88 -15.00 19.59
N LEU A 179 4.01 -14.35 19.95
CA LEU A 179 5.38 -14.84 19.74
C LEU A 179 5.93 -15.52 21.00
#